data_AF-A0A7L1TIW5-F1
#
_entry.id   AF-A0A7L1TIW5-F1
#
_cell.length_a   1.000
_cell.length_b   1.000
_cell.length_c   1.000
_cell.angle_alpha   90.00
_cell.angle_beta   90.00
_cell.angle_gamma   90.00
#
_symmetry.space_group_name_H-M   'P 1'
#
loop_
_entity.id
_entity.type
_entity.pdbx_description
1 polymer ?
#
loop_
_entity_poly.entity_id
_entity_poly.type
_entity_poly.pdbx_seq_one_letter_code
_entity_poly.pdbx_strand_id
1 'polypeptide(L)' 'TDVGDILIAMNPFQPLPLYGREVSRQYRHHETGTLPPHIFAVASRAYHAMVGRRGGRPQSQCVVI' A
#
# COMPACT_ATOMS: atom_id res chain seq x y z
N THR A 1 3.98 -3.73 -9.97
CA THR A 1 3.13 -4.94 -10.18
C THR A 1 2.96 -5.65 -8.87
N ASP A 2 1.75 -6.12 -8.56
CA ASP A 2 1.50 -6.91 -7.35
C ASP A 2 1.59 -8.42 -7.66
N VAL A 3 2.23 -9.16 -6.76
CA VAL A 3 2.32 -10.62 -6.75
C VAL A 3 1.95 -11.10 -5.34
N GLY A 4 0.65 -11.27 -5.10
CA GLY A 4 0.13 -11.58 -3.76
C GLY A 4 0.47 -10.46 -2.77
N ASP A 5 1.30 -10.79 -1.77
CA ASP A 5 1.76 -9.82 -0.77
C ASP A 5 2.97 -8.99 -1.19
N ILE A 6 3.60 -9.33 -2.33
CA ILE A 6 4.82 -8.71 -2.83
C ILE A 6 4.47 -7.61 -3.83
N LEU A 7 5.07 -6.43 -3.67
CA LEU A 7 5.02 -5.35 -4.65
C LEU A 7 6.35 -5.27 -5.39
N ILE A 8 6.32 -5.45 -6.71
CA ILE A 8 7.48 -5.25 -7.59
C ILE A 8 7.44 -3.82 -8.13
N ALA A 9 8.48 -3.05 -7.82
CA ALA A 9 8.69 -1.70 -8.32
C ALA A 9 10.04 -1.61 -9.04
N MET A 10 10.10 -0.87 -10.15
CA MET A 10 11.34 -0.59 -10.88
C MET A 10 11.69 0.88 -10.73
N ASN A 11 12.98 1.18 -10.59
CA ASN A 11 13.45 2.57 -10.52
C ASN A 11 13.20 3.26 -11.88
N PRO A 12 12.40 4.34 -11.92
CA PRO A 12 12.12 5.05 -13.16
C PRO A 12 13.25 5.98 -13.60
N PHE A 13 14.26 6.22 -12.76
CA PHE A 13 15.36 7.17 -13.00
C PHE A 13 14.92 8.61 -13.33
N GLN A 14 13.67 8.95 -13.00
CA GLN A 14 13.09 10.28 -13.18
C GLN A 14 12.04 10.56 -12.10
N PRO A 15 11.76 11.84 -11.77
CA PRO A 15 10.66 12.19 -10.90
C PRO A 15 9.32 11.77 -11.51
N LEU A 16 8.46 11.14 -10.71
CA LEU A 16 7.10 10.78 -11.11
C LEU A 16 6.07 11.46 -10.20
N PRO A 17 4.95 11.97 -10.74
CA PRO A 17 3.89 12.61 -9.95
C PRO A 17 2.99 11.59 -9.22
N LEU A 18 3.57 10.51 -8.69
CA LEU A 18 2.84 9.39 -8.08
C LEU A 18 2.88 9.38 -6.54
N TYR A 19 3.76 10.19 -5.93
CA TYR A 19 3.98 10.19 -4.48
C TYR A 19 3.32 11.38 -3.76
N GLY A 20 2.37 12.06 -4.41
CA GLY A 20 1.66 13.21 -3.86
C GLY A 20 0.65 12.86 -2.75
N ARG A 21 0.22 13.89 -2.01
CA ARG A 21 -0.75 13.75 -0.91
C ARG A 21 -2.12 13.29 -1.41
N GLU A 22 -2.50 13.75 -2.59
CA GLU A 22 -3.74 13.42 -3.27
C GLU A 22 -3.77 11.93 -3.61
N VAL A 23 -2.68 11.41 -4.17
CA VAL A 23 -2.50 9.99 -4.48
C VAL A 23 -2.52 9.17 -3.19
N SER A 24 -1.78 9.57 -2.15
CA SER A 24 -1.79 8.89 -0.85
C SER A 24 -3.19 8.77 -0.25
N ARG A 25 -4.00 9.82 -0.33
CA ARG A 25 -5.38 9.82 0.16
C ARG A 25 -6.28 8.84 -0.58
N GLN A 26 -6.09 8.69 -1.89
CA GLN A 26 -6.83 7.70 -2.69
C GLN A 26 -6.61 6.29 -2.12
N TYR A 27 -5.37 5.90 -1.83
CA TYR A 27 -5.05 4.55 -1.32
C TYR A 27 -5.42 4.30 0.15
N ARG A 28 -5.76 5.33 0.94
CA ARG A 28 -6.09 5.19 2.37
C ARG A 28 -7.44 4.51 2.63
N HIS A 29 -8.39 4.64 1.70
CA HIS A 29 -9.79 4.24 1.90
C HIS A 29 -10.30 3.18 0.92
N HIS A 30 -9.47 2.75 -0.03
CA HIS A 30 -9.89 1.83 -1.08
C HIS A 30 -9.60 0.37 -0.71
N GLU A 31 -10.44 -0.52 -1.25
CA GLU A 31 -10.24 -1.96 -1.12
C GLU A 31 -9.05 -2.43 -1.98
N THR A 32 -8.35 -3.44 -1.49
CA THR A 32 -7.20 -4.04 -2.18
C THR A 32 -7.66 -4.56 -3.54
N GLY A 33 -7.00 -4.13 -4.62
CA GLY A 33 -7.32 -4.54 -6.00
C GLY A 33 -8.20 -3.56 -6.79
N THR A 34 -8.74 -2.51 -6.17
CA THR A 34 -9.53 -1.49 -6.90
C THR A 34 -8.67 -0.41 -7.56
N LEU A 35 -7.45 -0.21 -7.07
CA LEU A 35 -6.49 0.76 -7.58
C LEU A 35 -5.25 0.05 -8.15
N PRO A 36 -4.49 0.71 -9.05
CA PRO A 36 -3.24 0.18 -9.57
C PRO A 36 -2.24 -0.21 -8.46
N PRO A 37 -1.31 -1.14 -8.72
CA PRO A 37 -0.30 -1.54 -7.75
C PRO A 37 0.58 -0.35 -7.35
N HIS A 38 0.61 -0.03 -6.05
CA HIS A 38 1.32 1.13 -5.53
C HIS A 38 1.79 0.92 -4.10
N ILE A 39 2.90 1.56 -3.71
CA ILE A 39 3.47 1.44 -2.35
C ILE A 39 2.49 1.91 -1.27
N PHE A 40 1.64 2.90 -1.59
CA PHE A 40 0.58 3.35 -0.66
C PHE A 40 -0.48 2.27 -0.39
N ALA A 41 -0.73 1.36 -1.32
CA ALA A 41 -1.63 0.23 -1.10
C ALA A 41 -1.02 -0.75 -0.07
N VAL A 42 0.28 -1.03 -0.19
CA VAL A 42 1.03 -1.87 0.77
C VAL A 42 1.02 -1.24 2.16
N ALA A 43 1.32 0.06 2.25
CA ALA A 43 1.30 0.80 3.51
C ALA A 43 -0.10 0.81 4.16
N SER A 44 -1.15 1.02 3.37
CA SER A 44 -2.55 0.99 3.83
C SER A 44 -2.92 -0.39 4.38
N ARG A 45 -2.53 -1.47 3.68
CA ARG A 45 -2.75 -2.85 4.11
C ARG A 45 -2.05 -3.16 5.43
N ALA A 46 -0.75 -2.86 5.54
CA ALA A 46 0.01 -3.04 6.78
C ALA A 46 -0.62 -2.23 7.93
N TYR A 47 -0.95 -0.96 7.71
CA TYR A 47 -1.59 -0.14 8.74
C TYR A 47 -2.92 -0.75 9.21
N HIS A 48 -3.78 -1.19 8.29
CA HIS A 48 -5.07 -1.81 8.63
C HIS A 48 -4.92 -3.12 9.40
N ALA A 49 -3.95 -3.96 9.06
CA ALA A 49 -3.63 -5.17 9.81
C ALA A 49 -3.10 -4.85 11.22
N MET A 50 -2.25 -3.82 11.33
CA MET A 50 -1.70 -3.35 12.60
C MET A 50 -2.79 -2.94 13.58
N VAL A 51 -3.82 -2.22 13.11
CA VAL A 51 -4.92 -1.75 13.98
C VAL A 51 -6.07 -2.74 14.15
N GLY A 52 -6.01 -3.92 13.53
CA GLY A 52 -7.11 -4.90 13.58
C GLY A 52 -8.39 -4.44 12.87
N ARG A 53 -8.27 -3.67 11.79
CA ARG A 53 -9.44 -3.30 10.97
C ARG A 53 -10.00 -4.52 10.22
N ARG A 54 -11.26 -4.44 9.80
CA ARG A 54 -12.01 -5.53 9.14
C ARG A 54 -12.20 -6.79 10.00
N GLY A 55 -12.32 -6.62 11.32
CA GLY A 55 -12.60 -7.72 12.24
C GLY A 55 -11.38 -8.59 12.60
N GLY A 56 -10.18 -8.21 12.14
CA GLY A 56 -8.94 -8.87 12.54
C GLY A 56 -8.47 -8.43 13.93
N ARG A 57 -7.61 -9.25 14.56
CA ARG A 57 -6.89 -8.83 15.77
C ARG A 57 -5.71 -7.92 15.39
N PRO A 58 -5.43 -6.85 16.16
CA PRO A 58 -4.22 -6.04 15.99
C PRO A 58 -2.96 -6.91 16.03
N GLN A 59 -2.07 -6.74 15.05
CA GLN A 59 -0.84 -7.54 14.91
C GLN A 59 0.31 -6.67 14.42
N SER A 60 1.50 -6.80 15.01
CA SER A 60 2.70 -6.10 14.54
C SER A 60 2.99 -6.42 13.07
N GLN A 61 3.40 -5.41 12.30
CA GLN A 61 3.66 -5.53 10.88
C GLN A 61 5.11 -5.16 10.56
N CYS A 62 5.65 -5.77 9.50
CA CYS A 62 6.97 -5.49 8.96
C CYS A 62 6.86 -5.34 7.44
N VAL A 63 7.54 -4.35 6.87
CA VAL A 63 7.67 -4.16 5.42
C VAL A 63 9.16 -4.26 5.09
N VAL A 64 9.51 -5.23 4.26
CA VAL A 64 10.88 -5.41 3.75
C VAL A 64 10.93 -4.83 2.34
N ILE A 65 11.90 -3.95 2.09
CA ILE A 65 12.12 -3.27 0.81
C ILE A 65 13.33 -3.90 0.12
#